data_AF-A0A3A6MVP8-F1
#
_entry.id   AF-A0A3A6MVP8-F1
#
_cell.length_a   1.000
_cell.length_b   1.000
_cell.length_c   1.000
_cell.angle_alpha   90.00
_cell.angle_beta   90.00
_cell.angle_gamma   90.00
#
_symmetry.space_group_name_H-M   'P 1'
#
loop_
_entity.id
_entity.type
_entity.pdbx_description
1 polymer ?
#
loop_
_entity_poly.entity_id
_entity_poly.type
_entity_poly.pdbx_seq_one_letter_code
_entity_poly.pdbx_strand_id
1 'polypeptide(L)'
;MDLTAANEYFSTRLNSAVWDAASDTDKTKALTTAENQLADYEDMVESTRFNKAVCEQAIWLLAGDKRAELQKSGVASSSIGSLSETYNLRHDPTIASQAWAFLRGPGLKAGGLR
;
A
#
# COMPACT_ATOMS: atom_id res chain seq x y z
N MET A 1 -11.34 -8.50 -2.08
CA MET A 1 -11.63 -7.13 -1.65
C MET A 1 -12.54 -6.46 -2.67
N ASP A 2 -13.77 -6.12 -2.31
CA ASP A 2 -14.71 -5.46 -3.22
C ASP A 2 -14.70 -3.93 -3.09
N LEU A 3 -15.30 -3.25 -4.07
CA LEU A 3 -15.36 -1.78 -4.12
C LEU A 3 -16.11 -1.16 -2.92
N THR A 4 -17.15 -1.81 -2.40
CA THR A 4 -17.93 -1.26 -1.28
C THR A 4 -17.08 -1.24 -0.02
N ALA A 5 -16.43 -2.36 0.28
CA ALA A 5 -15.51 -2.46 1.41
C ALA A 5 -14.32 -1.50 1.29
N ALA A 6 -13.78 -1.31 0.08
CA ALA A 6 -12.70 -0.35 -0.17
C ALA A 6 -13.17 1.10 0.03
N ASN A 7 -14.36 1.47 -0.46
CA ASN A 7 -14.92 2.81 -0.26
C ASN A 7 -15.15 3.11 1.23
N GLU A 8 -15.63 2.13 2.00
CA GLU A 8 -15.76 2.28 3.45
C GLU A 8 -14.40 2.51 4.11
N TYR A 9 -13.38 1.72 3.76
CA TYR A 9 -12.02 1.91 4.26
C TYR A 9 -11.50 3.34 4.01
N PHE A 10 -11.62 3.82 2.77
CA PHE A 10 -11.12 5.15 2.39
C PHE A 10 -11.93 6.32 2.94
N SER A 11 -13.21 6.11 3.28
CA SER A 11 -14.05 7.17 3.88
C SER A 11 -13.51 7.68 5.23
N THR A 12 -12.74 6.86 5.94
CA THR A 12 -12.13 7.19 7.24
C THR A 12 -10.65 7.54 7.15
N ARG A 13 -10.05 7.45 5.95
CA ARG A 13 -8.61 7.54 5.74
C ARG A 13 -8.20 8.94 5.29
N LEU A 14 -7.21 9.53 5.95
CA LEU A 14 -6.59 10.78 5.50
C LEU A 14 -5.87 10.57 4.16
N ASN A 15 -6.00 11.51 3.21
CA ASN A 15 -5.43 11.43 1.84
C ASN A 15 -6.09 10.39 0.91
N SER A 16 -7.40 10.17 1.02
CA SER A 16 -8.20 9.40 0.06
C SER A 16 -8.46 10.14 -1.27
N ALA A 17 -8.06 11.40 -1.42
CA ALA A 17 -8.42 12.24 -2.57
C ALA A 17 -8.10 11.61 -3.95
N VAL A 18 -7.02 10.83 -4.04
CA VAL A 18 -6.68 10.09 -5.27
C VAL A 18 -7.68 8.97 -5.54
N TRP A 19 -8.10 8.25 -4.50
CA TRP A 19 -9.17 7.25 -4.59
C TRP A 19 -10.50 7.91 -4.98
N ASP A 20 -10.85 9.03 -4.34
CA ASP A 20 -12.11 9.74 -4.58
C ASP A 20 -12.20 10.31 -6.01
N ALA A 21 -11.07 10.73 -6.59
CA ALA A 21 -10.98 11.22 -7.96
C ALA A 21 -10.93 10.11 -9.02
N ALA A 22 -10.63 8.87 -8.65
CA ALA A 22 -10.51 7.75 -9.58
C ALA A 22 -11.88 7.21 -10.01
N SER A 23 -11.97 6.74 -11.26
CA SER A 23 -13.17 6.06 -11.76
C SER A 23 -13.34 4.68 -11.09
N ASP A 24 -14.57 4.19 -11.00
CA ASP A 24 -14.83 2.84 -10.45
C ASP A 24 -14.13 1.72 -11.24
N THR A 25 -13.91 1.96 -12.54
CA THR A 25 -13.11 1.05 -13.38
C THR A 25 -11.65 1.03 -12.94
N ASP A 26 -11.05 2.19 -12.67
CA ASP A 26 -9.65 2.27 -12.24
C ASP A 26 -9.47 1.77 -10.82
N LYS A 27 -10.41 2.07 -9.92
CA LYS A 27 -10.45 1.50 -8.56
C LYS A 27 -10.49 -0.02 -8.59
N THR A 28 -11.34 -0.61 -9.43
CA THR A 28 -11.43 -2.07 -9.59
C THR A 28 -10.11 -2.65 -10.10
N LYS A 29 -9.53 -2.07 -11.16
CA LYS A 29 -8.24 -2.51 -11.70
C LYS A 29 -7.12 -2.41 -10.66
N ALA A 30 -7.10 -1.33 -9.87
CA ALA A 30 -6.11 -1.13 -8.84
C ALA A 30 -6.23 -2.14 -7.71
N LEU A 31 -7.45 -2.43 -7.24
CA LEU A 31 -7.71 -3.47 -6.24
C LEU A 31 -7.28 -4.85 -6.74
N THR A 32 -7.71 -5.25 -7.94
CA THR A 32 -7.31 -6.55 -8.52
C THR A 32 -5.79 -6.66 -8.69
N THR A 33 -5.14 -5.58 -9.13
CA THR A 33 -3.67 -5.57 -9.26
C THR A 33 -2.99 -5.67 -7.90
N ALA A 34 -3.50 -4.96 -6.90
CA ALA A 34 -3.00 -5.01 -5.53
C ALA A 34 -3.16 -6.40 -4.90
N GLU A 35 -4.32 -7.05 -5.07
CA GLU A 35 -4.54 -8.43 -4.59
C GLU A 35 -3.54 -9.39 -5.21
N ASN A 36 -3.35 -9.32 -6.53
CA ASN A 36 -2.38 -10.17 -7.22
C ASN A 36 -0.94 -9.93 -6.75
N GLN A 37 -0.55 -8.68 -6.47
CA GLN A 37 0.77 -8.35 -5.95
C GLN A 37 0.99 -8.82 -4.52
N LEU A 38 -0.08 -8.98 -3.75
CA LEU A 38 -0.02 -9.38 -2.35
C LEU A 38 -0.41 -10.85 -2.12
N ALA A 39 -0.79 -11.59 -3.15
CA ALA A 39 -1.34 -12.95 -3.04
C ALA A 39 -0.45 -13.89 -2.19
N ASP A 40 0.88 -13.80 -2.33
CA ASP A 40 1.84 -14.62 -1.56
C ASP A 40 1.78 -14.37 -0.03
N TYR A 41 1.18 -13.25 0.39
CA TYR A 41 1.03 -12.87 1.80
C TYR A 41 -0.36 -13.12 2.36
N GLU A 42 -1.33 -13.55 1.55
CA GLU A 42 -2.74 -13.70 1.95
C GLU A 42 -2.88 -14.66 3.14
N ASP A 43 -2.26 -15.83 3.07
CA ASP A 43 -2.31 -16.85 4.13
C ASP A 43 -1.45 -16.49 5.36
N MET A 44 -0.60 -15.46 5.26
CA MET A 44 0.34 -15.08 6.32
C MET A 44 -0.29 -14.13 7.35
N VAL A 45 -1.42 -13.51 7.02
CA VAL A 45 -2.08 -12.51 7.86
C VAL A 45 -3.58 -12.74 7.94
N GLU A 46 -4.21 -12.18 8.97
CA GLU A 46 -5.66 -12.16 9.08
C GLU A 46 -6.29 -11.41 7.89
N SER A 47 -7.43 -11.89 7.38
CA SER A 47 -8.12 -11.30 6.22
C SER A 47 -8.40 -9.80 6.36
N THR A 48 -8.70 -9.32 7.57
CA THR A 48 -8.88 -7.87 7.83
C THR A 48 -7.60 -7.08 7.57
N ARG A 49 -6.43 -7.62 7.95
CA ARG A 49 -5.13 -6.97 7.69
C ARG A 49 -4.76 -7.07 6.22
N PHE A 50 -5.02 -8.22 5.60
CA PHE A 50 -4.81 -8.40 4.16
C PHE A 50 -5.62 -7.37 3.35
N ASN A 51 -6.92 -7.22 3.62
CA ASN A 51 -7.77 -6.26 2.93
C ASN A 51 -7.30 -4.81 3.09
N LYS A 52 -6.79 -4.44 4.27
CA LYS A 52 -6.17 -3.12 4.49
C LYS A 52 -4.88 -2.95 3.70
N ALA A 53 -4.05 -3.99 3.63
CA ALA A 53 -2.84 -3.98 2.82
C ALA A 53 -3.18 -3.81 1.33
N VAL A 54 -4.19 -4.51 0.82
CA VAL A 54 -4.70 -4.38 -0.55
C VAL A 54 -5.17 -2.96 -0.82
N CYS A 55 -5.91 -2.33 0.10
CA CYS A 55 -6.33 -0.94 -0.07
C CYS A 55 -5.13 0.01 -0.18
N GLU A 56 -4.16 -0.10 0.73
CA GLU A 56 -2.97 0.75 0.71
C GLU A 56 -2.11 0.53 -0.53
N GLN A 57 -2.05 -0.70 -1.04
CA GLN A 57 -1.39 -1.01 -2.31
C GLN A 57 -2.16 -0.40 -3.49
N ALA A 58 -3.50 -0.50 -3.49
CA ALA A 58 -4.33 0.01 -4.58
C ALA A 58 -4.27 1.54 -4.70
N ILE A 59 -4.34 2.28 -3.58
CA ILE A 59 -4.21 3.74 -3.62
C ILE A 59 -2.80 4.18 -4.05
N TRP A 60 -1.77 3.38 -3.72
CA TRP A 60 -0.41 3.61 -4.20
C TRP A 60 -0.30 3.42 -5.71
N LEU A 61 -0.94 2.38 -6.27
CA LEU A 61 -1.01 2.16 -7.71
C LEU A 61 -1.79 3.28 -8.43
N LEU A 62 -2.92 3.73 -7.87
CA LEU A 62 -3.73 4.83 -8.42
C LEU A 62 -3.03 6.19 -8.36
N ALA A 63 -2.24 6.42 -7.31
CA ALA A 63 -1.44 7.64 -7.19
C ALA A 63 -0.38 7.75 -8.31
N GLY A 64 -0.17 6.65 -9.05
CA GLY A 64 0.87 6.52 -10.05
C GLY A 64 2.23 6.51 -9.40
N ASP A 65 3.27 6.41 -10.24
CA ASP A 65 4.67 6.46 -9.83
C ASP A 65 5.09 7.89 -9.43
N LYS A 66 4.31 8.54 -8.56
CA LYS A 66 4.73 9.76 -7.85
C LYS A 66 6.04 9.55 -7.11
N ARG A 67 6.44 8.30 -6.84
CA ARG A 67 7.77 7.93 -6.37
C ARG A 67 8.85 8.24 -7.41
N ALA A 68 8.67 7.83 -8.67
CA ALA A 68 9.57 8.22 -9.76
C ALA A 68 9.57 9.73 -10.01
N GLU A 69 8.45 10.44 -9.85
CA GLU A 69 8.43 11.91 -9.94
C GLU A 69 9.09 12.62 -8.74
N LEU A 70 8.90 12.13 -7.52
CA LEU A 70 9.55 12.64 -6.30
C LEU A 70 11.05 12.34 -6.28
N GLN A 71 11.46 11.16 -6.78
CA GLN A 71 12.87 10.80 -6.98
C GLN A 71 13.52 11.62 -8.10
N LYS A 72 12.81 11.90 -9.21
CA LYS A 72 13.28 12.78 -10.29
C LYS A 72 13.40 14.24 -9.86
N SER A 73 12.57 14.71 -8.93
CA SER A 73 12.61 16.07 -8.39
C SER A 73 13.61 16.25 -7.24
N GLY A 74 14.39 15.23 -6.89
CA GLY A 74 15.45 15.32 -5.87
C GLY A 74 14.93 15.46 -4.44
N VAL A 75 13.64 15.26 -4.21
CA VAL A 75 13.05 15.27 -2.86
C VAL A 75 13.42 13.96 -2.19
N ALA A 76 14.60 13.95 -1.56
CA ALA A 76 15.10 12.84 -0.75
C ALA A 76 14.30 12.62 0.54
N SER A 77 13.32 13.49 0.84
CA SER A 77 12.51 13.44 2.05
C SER A 77 11.18 14.17 1.84
N SER A 78 10.13 13.45 1.46
CA SER A 78 8.77 13.93 1.72
C SER A 78 8.57 13.90 3.23
N SER A 79 8.45 15.07 3.85
CA SER A 79 8.13 15.19 5.27
C SER A 79 6.68 14.80 5.49
N ILE A 80 6.42 13.51 5.65
CA ILE A 80 5.21 13.02 6.31
C ILE A 80 5.46 13.16 7.83
N GLY A 81 4.52 13.75 8.57
CA GLY A 81 4.73 14.24 9.94
C GLY A 81 5.51 13.30 10.86
N SER A 82 6.50 13.86 11.58
CA SER A 82 7.28 13.27 12.68
C SER A 82 7.93 11.89 12.48
N LEU A 83 7.92 11.31 11.28
CA LEU A 83 8.61 10.06 10.97
C LEU A 83 9.27 10.18 9.61
N SER A 84 10.54 10.59 9.63
CA SER A 84 11.44 10.52 8.48
C SER A 84 11.40 9.09 7.93
N GLU A 85 10.82 8.92 6.73
CA GLU A 85 10.78 7.66 5.98
C GLU A 85 12.21 7.20 5.67
N THR A 86 12.80 6.50 6.63
CA THR A 86 14.05 5.79 6.39
C THR A 86 13.67 4.56 5.58
N TYR A 87 13.87 4.65 4.26
CA TYR A 87 13.75 3.56 3.31
C TYR A 87 14.42 2.31 3.88
N ASN A 88 13.62 1.39 4.43
CA ASN A 88 14.15 0.18 5.04
C ASN A 88 14.55 -0.80 3.94
N LEU A 89 15.82 -1.19 3.92
CA LEU A 89 16.47 -2.10 2.94
C LEU A 89 15.90 -3.54 2.89
N ARG A 90 14.76 -3.82 3.51
CA ARG A 90 14.12 -5.16 3.59
C ARG A 90 12.65 -5.16 3.14
N HIS A 91 12.21 -4.11 2.45
CA HIS A 91 10.86 -3.99 1.93
C HIS A 91 10.90 -4.15 0.42
N ASP A 92 10.00 -4.96 -0.13
CA ASP A 92 9.85 -5.11 -1.57
C ASP A 92 9.48 -3.73 -2.16
N PRO A 93 10.30 -3.16 -3.06
CA PRO A 93 10.06 -1.83 -3.60
C PRO A 93 8.78 -1.72 -4.43
N THR A 94 8.17 -2.85 -4.81
CA THR A 94 6.90 -2.93 -5.55
C THR A 94 5.67 -2.89 -4.64
N ILE A 95 5.86 -3.09 -3.33
CA ILE A 95 4.79 -3.01 -2.32
C ILE A 95 4.80 -1.61 -1.72
N ALA A 96 3.64 -1.05 -1.37
CA ALA A 96 3.52 0.21 -0.66
C ALA A 96 4.01 0.04 0.78
N SER A 97 4.69 1.05 1.31
CA SER A 97 5.22 1.01 2.69
C SER A 97 4.12 0.81 3.73
N GLN A 98 2.94 1.42 3.54
CA GLN A 98 1.77 1.23 4.41
C GLN A 98 1.14 -0.15 4.23
N ALA A 99 1.06 -0.68 3.01
CA ALA A 99 0.61 -2.06 2.78
C ALA A 99 1.51 -3.06 3.52
N TRP A 100 2.83 -2.89 3.41
CA TRP A 100 3.81 -3.72 4.11
C TRP A 100 3.68 -3.66 5.64
N ALA A 101 3.27 -2.52 6.20
CA ALA A 101 3.03 -2.41 7.64
C ALA A 101 1.88 -3.31 8.11
N PHE A 102 0.83 -3.49 7.29
CA PHE A 102 -0.25 -4.44 7.57
C PHE A 102 0.18 -5.90 7.38
N LEU A 103 1.10 -6.17 6.45
CA LEU A 103 1.64 -7.51 6.20
C LEU A 103 2.68 -7.95 7.25
N ARG A 104 3.44 -7.02 7.84
CA ARG A 104 4.40 -7.27 8.93
C ARG A 104 3.75 -7.52 10.29
N GLY A 105 2.71 -8.35 10.35
CA GLY A 105 2.16 -8.86 11.60
C GLY A 105 3.26 -9.35 12.56
N PRO A 106 2.95 -9.52 13.86
CA PRO A 106 3.93 -9.76 14.93
C PRO A 106 4.80 -11.03 14.79
N GLY A 107 4.69 -11.80 13.70
CA GLY A 107 5.42 -13.04 13.42
C GLY A 107 6.57 -12.94 12.42
N LEU A 108 6.76 -11.84 11.67
CA LEU A 108 7.93 -11.72 10.77
C LEU A 108 9.17 -11.31 11.57
N LYS A 109 9.75 -12.28 12.29
CA LYS A 109 11.15 -12.22 12.67
C LYS A 109 11.94 -12.03 11.38
N ALA A 110 12.49 -10.84 11.23
CA ALA A 110 13.36 -10.48 10.12
C ALA A 110 14.68 -11.28 10.24
N GLY A 111 14.65 -12.56 9.90
CA GLY A 111 15.77 -13.47 10.02
C GLY A 111 15.49 -14.82 9.37
N GLY A 112 16.06 -15.03 8.18
CA GLY A 112 16.28 -16.36 7.62
C GLY A 112 15.58 -16.63 6.28
N LEU A 113 16.10 -16.05 5.20
CA LEU A 113 16.16 -16.79 3.94
C LEU A 113 17.42 -17.66 4.02
N ARG A 114 17.23 -18.98 3.99
CA ARG A 114 18.28 -19.99 3.85
C ARG A 114 18.50 -20.29 2.37
#